data_AF-A0A151TIL8-F1
#
_entry.id   AF-A0A151TIL8-F1
#
_cell.length_a   1.000
_cell.length_b   1.000
_cell.length_c   1.000
_cell.angle_alpha   90.00
_cell.angle_beta   90.00
_cell.angle_gamma   90.00
#
_symmetry.space_group_name_H-M   'P 1'
#
loop_
_entity.id
_entity.type
_entity.pdbx_description
1 polymer ?
#
loop_
_entity_poly.entity_id
_entity_poly.type
_entity_poly.pdbx_seq_one_letter_code
_entity_poly.pdbx_strand_id
1 'polypeptide(L)'
;MESEKLSTKIPYFDGQHYDHWSELMENLLCAKGLWNLVKTGVEEPVEGTTLTNEQLEKLEKSRRADHQVKHYLFRAIDRTIFEQILDRSTSKIVWDSLKRKFGGNARVKKSMLNALRREFEVLEMIDTETITEYFARVMTVANKMRSNGENMPDSKVVEKILRTLTDRFTYVVVSIEESQDTEAMSIDELQSSLVVHEQKFKRITRDDEQVLTSESNRGRGRGKGRGSNQGRGRGSGRQSFSKANVECFKT
;
A
#
# COMPACT_ATOMS: atom_id res chain seq x y z
N MET A 1 8.09 2.62 52.70
CA MET A 1 9.01 3.11 51.67
C MET A 1 9.17 2.02 50.62
N GLU A 2 8.19 1.90 49.73
CA GLU A 2 8.33 1.05 48.55
C GLU A 2 8.24 1.99 47.36
N SER A 3 9.41 2.39 46.87
CA SER A 3 9.51 3.00 45.56
C SER A 3 9.06 1.95 44.56
N GLU A 4 7.81 2.11 44.09
CA GLU A 4 7.34 1.49 42.87
C GLU A 4 8.47 1.59 41.85
N LYS A 5 9.07 0.43 41.54
CA LYS A 5 9.94 0.29 40.38
C LYS A 5 9.06 0.58 39.19
N LEU A 6 8.97 1.87 38.81
CA LEU A 6 8.43 2.32 37.54
C LEU A 6 9.08 1.44 36.48
N SER A 7 8.32 0.47 36.00
CA SER A 7 8.71 -0.45 34.93
C SER A 7 9.01 0.42 33.73
N THR A 8 10.28 0.79 33.60
CA THR A 8 10.73 1.73 32.60
C THR A 8 10.63 0.96 31.29
N LYS A 9 9.59 1.22 30.51
CA LYS A 9 9.32 0.51 29.28
C LYS A 9 10.48 0.80 28.33
N ILE A 10 11.23 -0.25 28.00
CA ILE A 10 12.37 -0.13 27.09
C ILE A 10 11.79 0.23 25.71
N PRO A 11 12.22 1.34 25.08
CA PRO A 11 11.74 1.74 23.78
C PRO A 11 12.18 0.70 22.74
N TYR A 12 11.21 0.15 22.03
CA TYR A 12 11.46 -0.83 20.97
C TYR A 12 11.77 -0.12 19.64
N PHE A 13 12.72 -0.65 18.90
CA PHE A 13 13.18 -0.16 17.61
C PHE A 13 12.91 -1.21 16.55
N ASP A 14 12.02 -0.85 15.62
CA ASP A 14 11.60 -1.65 14.48
C ASP A 14 12.37 -1.30 13.19
N GLY A 15 13.37 -0.41 13.28
CA GLY A 15 14.15 0.07 12.15
C GLY A 15 13.65 1.39 11.56
N GLN A 16 12.51 1.92 12.03
CA GLN A 16 11.95 3.21 11.61
C GLN A 16 12.14 4.29 12.69
N HIS A 17 12.07 5.56 12.27
CA HIS A 17 12.09 6.72 13.19
C HIS A 17 13.25 6.69 14.22
N TYR A 18 14.46 6.35 13.77
CA TYR A 18 15.64 6.25 14.64
C TYR A 18 15.86 7.48 15.52
N ASP A 19 15.60 8.68 15.01
CA ASP A 19 15.77 9.92 15.78
C ASP A 19 14.91 9.91 17.05
N HIS A 20 13.63 9.59 16.92
CA HIS A 20 12.71 9.50 18.05
C HIS A 20 13.07 8.36 19.01
N TRP A 21 13.39 7.18 18.48
CA TRP A 21 13.84 6.06 19.31
C TRP A 21 15.14 6.39 20.06
N SER A 22 16.09 7.04 19.38
CA SER A 22 17.38 7.40 19.95
C SER A 22 17.20 8.37 21.11
N GLU A 23 16.37 9.42 20.98
CA GLU A 23 16.06 10.33 22.08
C GLU A 23 15.44 9.61 23.30
N LEU A 24 14.51 8.68 23.08
CA LEU A 24 13.91 7.88 24.17
C LEU A 24 14.95 6.98 24.86
N MET A 25 15.82 6.37 24.07
CA MET A 25 16.86 5.48 24.57
C MET A 25 17.99 6.26 25.27
N GLU A 26 18.38 7.42 24.75
CA GLU A 26 19.31 8.35 25.41
C GLU A 26 18.75 8.81 26.76
N ASN A 27 17.49 9.21 26.81
CA ASN A 27 16.82 9.61 28.05
C ASN A 27 16.75 8.46 29.07
N LEU A 28 16.46 7.23 28.63
CA LEU A 28 16.46 6.05 29.50
C LEU A 28 17.86 5.81 30.10
N LEU A 29 18.91 5.89 29.29
CA LEU A 29 20.30 5.68 29.72
C LEU A 29 20.80 6.81 30.63
N CYS A 30 20.40 8.06 30.35
CA CYS A 30 20.65 9.22 31.21
C CYS A 30 19.97 9.07 32.57
N ALA A 31 18.69 8.68 32.61
CA ALA A 31 17.96 8.46 33.85
C ALA A 31 18.55 7.34 34.73
N LYS A 32 19.23 6.37 34.13
CA LYS A 32 19.94 5.29 34.84
C LYS A 32 21.40 5.63 35.18
N GLY A 33 21.90 6.79 34.77
CA GLY A 33 23.30 7.20 34.97
C GLY A 33 24.31 6.40 34.13
N LEU A 34 23.86 5.71 33.08
CA LEU A 34 24.67 4.80 32.26
C LEU A 34 25.19 5.45 30.97
N TRP A 35 24.73 6.67 30.64
CA TRP A 35 25.05 7.36 29.38
C TRP A 35 26.55 7.58 29.14
N ASN A 36 27.33 7.83 30.19
CA ASN A 36 28.77 8.07 30.08
C ASN A 36 29.53 6.88 29.48
N LEU A 37 29.03 5.65 29.64
CA LEU A 37 29.64 4.44 29.07
C LEU A 37 29.39 4.33 27.57
N VAL A 38 28.25 4.83 27.09
CA VAL A 38 27.93 4.89 25.65
C VAL A 38 28.70 6.00 24.96
N LYS A 39 28.90 7.14 25.63
CA LYS A 39 29.59 8.30 25.05
C LYS A 39 31.11 8.13 25.03
N THR A 40 31.70 7.67 26.14
CA THR A 40 33.15 7.59 26.29
C THR A 40 33.67 6.19 25.92
N GLY A 41 32.91 5.14 26.23
CA GLY A 41 33.35 3.75 26.11
C GLY A 41 33.97 3.24 27.41
N VAL A 42 34.13 1.93 27.54
CA VAL A 42 34.97 1.35 28.60
C VAL A 42 36.42 1.49 28.16
N GLU A 43 37.20 2.34 28.84
CA GLU A 43 38.65 2.40 28.63
C GLU A 43 39.26 1.11 29.18
N GLU A 44 39.75 0.25 28.29
CA GLU A 44 40.60 -0.86 28.71
C GLU A 44 42.01 -0.33 29.02
N PRO A 45 42.55 -0.64 30.20
CA PRO A 45 43.89 -0.20 30.58
C PRO A 45 44.93 -0.85 29.66
N VAL A 46 45.96 -0.07 29.33
CA VAL A 46 47.05 -0.49 28.44
C VAL A 46 47.73 -1.73 29.01
N GLU A 47 47.90 -2.77 28.18
CA GLU A 47 48.59 -4.01 28.57
C GLU A 47 49.92 -3.70 29.29
N GLY A 48 50.05 -4.15 30.54
CA GLY A 48 51.25 -3.95 31.36
C GLY A 48 51.16 -2.90 32.47
N THR A 49 50.02 -2.23 32.68
CA THR A 49 49.83 -1.36 33.86
C THR A 49 49.45 -2.16 35.11
N THR A 50 50.23 -2.05 36.18
CA THR A 50 49.85 -2.54 37.51
C THR A 50 48.75 -1.64 38.08
N LEU A 51 47.51 -2.10 37.96
CA LEU A 51 46.34 -1.42 38.51
C LEU A 51 46.28 -1.61 40.02
N THR A 52 46.02 -0.54 40.77
CA THR A 52 45.67 -0.65 42.19
C THR A 52 44.31 -1.33 42.36
N ASN A 53 44.05 -1.96 43.51
CA ASN A 53 42.77 -2.64 43.79
C ASN A 53 41.55 -1.74 43.54
N GLU A 54 41.65 -0.44 43.84
CA GLU A 54 40.60 0.56 43.57
C GLU A 54 40.34 0.78 42.07
N GLN A 55 41.38 0.69 41.23
CA GLN A 55 41.26 0.82 39.77
C GLN A 55 40.63 -0.43 39.15
N LEU A 56 40.96 -1.62 39.68
CA LEU A 56 40.34 -2.89 39.28
C LEU A 56 38.84 -2.91 39.61
N GLU A 57 38.45 -2.51 40.82
CA GLU A 57 37.03 -2.44 41.19
C GLU A 57 36.25 -1.45 40.31
N LYS A 58 36.86 -0.32 39.98
CA LYS A 58 36.26 0.69 39.09
C LYS A 58 36.09 0.13 37.67
N LEU A 59 37.08 -0.60 37.17
CA LEU A 59 37.03 -1.29 35.88
C LEU A 59 35.91 -2.34 35.85
N GLU A 60 35.82 -3.19 36.87
CA GLU A 60 34.75 -4.19 36.93
C GLU A 60 33.35 -3.57 37.02
N LYS A 61 33.19 -2.49 37.80
CA LYS A 61 31.93 -1.73 37.85
C LYS A 61 31.58 -1.18 36.46
N SER A 62 32.56 -0.65 35.72
CA SER A 62 32.34 -0.15 34.35
C SER A 62 31.98 -1.28 33.37
N ARG A 63 32.63 -2.45 33.45
CA ARG A 63 32.30 -3.63 32.63
C ARG A 63 30.90 -4.18 32.92
N ARG A 64 30.50 -4.24 34.19
CA ARG A 64 29.14 -4.65 34.58
C ARG A 64 28.10 -3.67 34.05
N ALA A 65 28.38 -2.38 34.14
CA ALA A 65 27.48 -1.35 33.63
C ALA A 65 27.42 -1.34 32.08
N ASP A 66 28.53 -1.60 31.36
CA ASP A 66 28.52 -1.77 29.91
C ASP A 66 27.65 -2.96 29.47
N HIS A 67 27.75 -4.08 30.19
CA HIS A 67 26.85 -5.23 29.97
C HIS A 67 25.38 -4.88 30.23
N GLN A 68 25.06 -4.07 31.24
CA GLN A 68 23.68 -3.60 31.46
C GLN A 68 23.18 -2.77 30.29
N VAL A 69 24.00 -1.84 29.77
CA VAL A 69 23.64 -1.04 28.60
C VAL A 69 23.43 -1.93 27.38
N LYS A 70 24.32 -2.88 27.12
CA LYS A 70 24.15 -3.86 26.04
C LYS A 70 22.85 -4.64 26.18
N HIS A 71 22.51 -5.07 27.40
CA HIS A 71 21.25 -5.76 27.65
C HIS A 71 20.04 -4.88 27.29
N TYR A 72 20.05 -3.60 27.66
CA TYR A 72 19.00 -2.67 27.27
C TYR A 72 18.94 -2.47 25.75
N LEU A 73 20.08 -2.27 25.08
CA LEU A 73 20.13 -2.09 23.64
C LEU A 73 19.64 -3.32 22.88
N PHE A 74 20.02 -4.53 23.31
CA PHE A 74 19.58 -5.77 22.67
C PHE A 74 18.10 -6.07 22.91
N ARG A 75 17.55 -5.64 24.05
CA ARG A 75 16.11 -5.74 24.30
C ARG A 75 15.31 -4.67 23.56
N ALA A 76 15.94 -3.57 23.20
CA ALA A 76 15.34 -2.48 22.45
C ALA A 76 15.28 -2.77 20.93
N ILE A 77 16.08 -3.68 20.39
CA ILE A 77 16.16 -3.90 18.92
C ILE A 77 15.60 -5.27 18.52
N ASP A 78 15.05 -5.36 17.31
CA ASP A 78 14.64 -6.63 16.72
C ASP A 78 15.83 -7.51 16.29
N ARG A 79 15.59 -8.82 16.14
CA ARG A 79 16.58 -9.81 15.70
C ARG A 79 17.22 -9.44 14.37
N THR A 80 16.44 -8.91 13.44
CA THR A 80 16.92 -8.49 12.11
C THR A 80 17.97 -7.37 12.22
N ILE A 81 17.77 -6.42 13.13
CA ILE A 81 18.67 -5.31 13.40
C ILE A 81 19.87 -5.78 14.23
N PHE A 82 19.66 -6.73 15.14
CA PHE A 82 20.73 -7.33 15.93
C PHE A 82 21.74 -8.09 15.06
N GLU A 83 21.28 -8.91 14.10
CA GLU A 83 22.13 -9.67 13.18
C GLU A 83 22.97 -8.76 12.27
N GLN A 84 22.48 -7.54 12.03
CA GLN A 84 23.14 -6.53 11.23
C GLN A 84 24.30 -5.80 11.93
N ILE A 85 24.48 -5.99 13.23
CA ILE A 85 25.59 -5.42 14.02
C ILE A 85 26.69 -6.47 14.12
N LEU A 86 27.81 -6.24 13.43
CA LEU A 86 28.92 -7.19 13.33
C LEU A 86 29.82 -7.17 14.58
N ASP A 87 30.15 -5.99 15.09
CA ASP A 87 30.96 -5.82 16.30
C ASP A 87 30.07 -5.42 17.50
N ARG A 88 30.19 -6.17 18.59
CA ARG A 88 29.38 -6.05 19.82
C ARG A 88 30.24 -6.06 21.08
N SER A 89 31.52 -5.75 20.94
CA SER A 89 32.51 -5.75 22.01
C SER A 89 32.12 -4.81 23.15
N THR A 90 31.71 -3.57 22.84
CA THR A 90 31.26 -2.57 23.83
C THR A 90 29.88 -1.99 23.49
N SER A 91 29.16 -1.49 24.51
CA SER A 91 27.87 -0.80 24.30
C SER A 91 27.99 0.42 23.37
N LYS A 92 29.12 1.13 23.44
CA LYS A 92 29.46 2.24 22.54
C LYS A 92 29.51 1.81 21.08
N ILE A 93 30.20 0.72 20.76
CA ILE A 93 30.32 0.23 19.37
C ILE A 93 28.96 -0.19 18.82
N VAL A 94 28.12 -0.80 19.66
CA VAL A 94 26.74 -1.14 19.31
C VAL A 94 25.93 0.13 19.01
N TRP A 95 26.00 1.14 19.88
CA TRP A 95 25.32 2.42 19.70
C TRP A 95 25.78 3.17 18.44
N ASP A 96 27.10 3.30 18.24
CA ASP A 96 27.67 3.95 17.07
C ASP A 96 27.34 3.22 15.77
N SER A 97 27.24 1.90 15.80
CA SER A 97 26.81 1.11 14.65
C SER A 97 25.33 1.33 14.32
N LEU A 98 24.47 1.39 15.34
CA LEU A 98 23.07 1.77 15.16
C LEU A 98 22.95 3.20 14.61
N LYS A 99 23.72 4.15 15.15
CA LYS A 99 23.74 5.54 14.68
C LYS A 99 24.26 5.68 13.25
N ARG A 100 25.31 4.95 12.88
CA ARG A 100 25.84 4.97 11.51
C ARG A 100 24.85 4.39 10.51
N LYS A 101 24.13 3.34 10.90
CA LYS A 101 23.22 2.61 10.01
C LYS A 101 21.85 3.28 9.88
N PHE A 102 21.30 3.76 10.98
CA PHE A 102 19.94 4.29 11.07
C PHE A 102 19.87 5.80 11.35
N GLY A 103 20.90 6.38 11.98
CA GLY A 103 21.07 7.84 12.11
C GLY A 103 21.40 8.54 10.78
N GLY A 104 21.66 7.77 9.71
CA GLY A 104 21.64 8.23 8.32
C GLY A 104 20.24 8.51 7.77
N ASN A 105 19.28 8.90 8.62
CA ASN A 105 17.85 8.97 8.34
C ASN A 105 17.56 9.81 7.08
N ALA A 106 18.36 10.83 6.76
CA ALA A 106 18.24 11.57 5.51
C ALA A 106 18.53 10.71 4.25
N ARG A 107 19.59 9.87 4.26
CA ARG A 107 19.90 8.97 3.15
C ARG A 107 18.89 7.82 3.04
N VAL A 108 18.46 7.26 4.18
CA VAL A 108 17.46 6.18 4.22
C VAL A 108 16.08 6.69 3.81
N LYS A 109 15.62 7.83 4.36
CA LYS A 109 14.40 8.52 3.91
C LYS A 109 14.49 8.87 2.43
N LYS A 110 15.62 9.37 1.93
CA LYS A 110 15.80 9.65 0.50
C LYS A 110 15.72 8.39 -0.36
N SER A 111 16.31 7.28 0.09
CA SER A 111 16.22 5.99 -0.60
C SER A 111 14.79 5.44 -0.60
N MET A 112 14.10 5.51 0.54
CA MET A 112 12.70 5.11 0.67
C MET A 112 11.79 5.98 -0.20
N LEU A 113 12.01 7.29 -0.20
CA LEU A 113 11.29 8.23 -1.03
C LEU A 113 11.51 7.96 -2.52
N ASN A 114 12.74 7.66 -2.93
CA ASN A 114 13.03 7.27 -4.30
C ASN A 114 12.35 5.94 -4.69
N ALA A 115 12.25 4.97 -3.77
CA ALA A 115 11.50 3.74 -4.02
C ALA A 115 10.00 4.01 -4.18
N LEU A 116 9.42 4.86 -3.32
CA LEU A 116 8.02 5.27 -3.40
C LEU A 116 7.73 6.08 -4.67
N ARG A 117 8.64 6.96 -5.11
CA ARG A 117 8.53 7.67 -6.40
C ARG A 117 8.48 6.70 -7.56
N ARG A 118 9.37 5.70 -7.59
CA ARG A 118 9.36 4.67 -8.62
C ARG A 118 8.07 3.86 -8.58
N GLU A 119 7.60 3.48 -7.40
CA GLU A 119 6.32 2.78 -7.21
C GLU A 119 5.15 3.63 -7.72
N PHE A 120 5.15 4.94 -7.44
CA PHE A 120 4.14 5.88 -7.93
C PHE A 120 4.24 6.07 -9.45
N GLU A 121 5.43 6.13 -10.04
CA GLU A 121 5.63 6.28 -11.49
C GLU A 121 5.10 5.08 -12.27
N VAL A 122 5.40 3.86 -11.84
CA VAL A 122 4.95 2.61 -12.48
C VAL A 122 3.55 2.16 -12.08
N LEU A 123 2.91 2.87 -11.14
CA LEU A 123 1.53 2.56 -10.73
C LEU A 123 0.57 2.84 -11.89
N GLU A 124 -0.12 1.81 -12.35
CA GLU A 124 -1.14 1.90 -13.39
C GLU A 124 -2.36 1.05 -13.01
N MET A 125 -3.50 1.38 -13.62
CA MET A 125 -4.74 0.65 -13.43
C MET A 125 -4.69 -0.70 -14.17
N ILE A 126 -5.07 -1.76 -13.49
CA ILE A 126 -5.18 -3.13 -13.99
C ILE A 126 -6.60 -3.35 -14.55
N ASP A 127 -6.72 -4.05 -15.68
CA ASP A 127 -8.04 -4.26 -16.33
C ASP A 127 -9.10 -4.94 -15.45
N THR A 128 -8.67 -5.76 -14.49
CA THR A 128 -9.55 -6.52 -13.60
C THR A 128 -9.93 -5.78 -12.32
N GLU A 129 -9.26 -4.67 -12.00
CA GLU A 129 -9.52 -3.94 -10.75
C GLU A 129 -10.64 -2.90 -10.90
N THR A 130 -11.31 -2.60 -9.80
CA THR A 130 -12.33 -1.54 -9.74
C THR A 130 -11.69 -0.17 -9.53
N ILE A 131 -12.43 0.90 -9.85
CA ILE A 131 -11.93 2.27 -9.65
C ILE A 131 -11.61 2.54 -8.19
N THR A 132 -12.46 2.05 -7.27
CA THR A 132 -12.24 2.21 -5.84
C THR A 132 -10.98 1.50 -5.34
N GLU A 133 -10.67 0.32 -5.85
CA GLU A 133 -9.45 -0.43 -5.49
C GLU A 133 -8.21 0.29 -6.03
N TYR A 134 -8.29 0.80 -7.26
CA TYR A 134 -7.21 1.58 -7.86
C TYR A 134 -6.91 2.85 -7.05
N PHE A 135 -7.95 3.62 -6.71
CA PHE A 135 -7.82 4.83 -5.87
C PHE A 135 -7.18 4.51 -4.52
N ALA A 136 -7.59 3.41 -3.87
CA ALA A 136 -7.02 3.01 -2.58
C ALA A 136 -5.51 2.71 -2.69
N ARG A 137 -5.05 2.08 -3.78
CA ARG A 137 -3.63 1.83 -4.05
C ARG A 137 -2.86 3.15 -4.26
N VAL A 138 -3.37 4.03 -5.12
CA VAL A 138 -2.76 5.35 -5.38
C VAL A 138 -2.63 6.13 -4.08
N MET A 139 -3.71 6.21 -3.29
CA MET A 139 -3.74 6.93 -2.02
C MET A 139 -2.78 6.33 -0.99
N THR A 140 -2.63 5.01 -0.96
CA THR A 140 -1.66 4.36 -0.07
C THR A 140 -0.23 4.81 -0.37
N VAL A 141 0.16 4.87 -1.65
CA VAL A 141 1.50 5.33 -2.06
C VAL A 141 1.66 6.83 -1.83
N ALA A 142 0.67 7.64 -2.23
CA ALA A 142 0.69 9.10 -2.05
C ALA A 142 0.80 9.49 -0.56
N ASN A 143 0.04 8.83 0.32
CA ASN A 143 0.10 9.07 1.76
C ASN A 143 1.46 8.65 2.36
N LYS A 144 2.04 7.53 1.89
CA LYS A 144 3.42 7.15 2.27
C LYS A 144 4.45 8.19 1.81
N MET A 145 4.27 8.82 0.65
CA MET A 145 5.16 9.89 0.18
C MET A 145 5.02 11.15 1.04
N ARG A 146 3.79 11.56 1.37
CA ARG A 146 3.52 12.69 2.29
C ARG A 146 4.12 12.46 3.66
N SER A 147 3.96 11.27 4.24
CA SER A 147 4.53 10.93 5.55
C SER A 147 6.06 10.94 5.56
N ASN A 148 6.69 10.70 4.40
CA ASN A 148 8.14 10.80 4.23
C ASN A 148 8.63 12.22 3.89
N GLY A 149 7.74 13.23 3.92
CA GLY A 149 8.08 14.64 3.76
C GLY A 149 8.10 15.15 2.32
N GLU A 150 7.54 14.40 1.36
CA GLU A 150 7.40 14.86 -0.02
C GLU A 150 6.11 15.66 -0.24
N ASN A 151 6.22 16.75 -1.02
CA ASN A 151 5.08 17.55 -1.40
C ASN A 151 4.25 16.85 -2.48
N MET A 152 3.15 16.23 -2.04
CA MET A 152 2.17 15.55 -2.87
C MET A 152 0.81 16.27 -2.79
N PRO A 153 0.64 17.39 -3.52
CA PRO A 153 -0.65 18.05 -3.66
C PRO A 153 -1.64 17.14 -4.38
N ASP A 154 -2.93 17.38 -4.16
CA ASP A 154 -3.99 16.56 -4.74
C ASP A 154 -4.01 16.62 -6.27
N SER A 155 -3.64 17.76 -6.87
CA SER A 155 -3.48 17.92 -8.32
C SER A 155 -2.55 16.88 -8.94
N LYS A 156 -1.38 16.60 -8.33
CA LYS A 156 -0.46 15.56 -8.81
C LYS A 156 -1.07 14.17 -8.78
N VAL A 157 -1.91 13.90 -7.78
CA VAL A 157 -2.58 12.59 -7.63
C VAL A 157 -3.70 12.47 -8.66
N VAL A 158 -4.48 13.52 -8.87
CA VAL A 158 -5.53 13.60 -9.90
C VAL A 158 -4.95 13.40 -11.30
N GLU A 159 -3.91 14.14 -11.66
CA GLU A 159 -3.22 13.99 -12.95
C GLU A 159 -2.66 12.57 -13.13
N LYS A 160 -2.06 12.01 -12.07
CA LYS A 160 -1.55 10.64 -12.10
C LYS A 160 -2.67 9.66 -12.44
N ILE A 161 -3.81 9.76 -11.75
CA ILE A 161 -4.96 8.88 -11.96
C ILE A 161 -5.47 9.01 -13.39
N LEU A 162 -5.77 10.23 -13.85
CA LEU A 162 -6.29 10.47 -15.20
C LEU A 162 -5.38 9.90 -16.30
N ARG A 163 -4.06 10.03 -16.15
CA ARG A 163 -3.08 9.51 -17.12
C ARG A 163 -2.89 8.00 -17.14
N THR A 164 -3.31 7.29 -16.09
CA THR A 164 -2.99 5.87 -15.88
C THR A 164 -4.22 4.97 -15.73
N LEU A 165 -5.40 5.54 -15.96
CA LEU A 165 -6.63 4.78 -16.14
C LEU A 165 -6.56 3.95 -17.42
N THR A 166 -7.19 2.78 -17.42
CA THR A 166 -7.29 1.92 -18.61
C THR A 166 -8.07 2.58 -19.74
N ASP A 167 -7.83 2.17 -20.98
CA ASP A 167 -8.47 2.70 -22.20
C ASP A 167 -10.02 2.68 -22.17
N ARG A 168 -10.62 1.82 -21.34
CA ARG A 168 -12.06 1.78 -21.10
C ARG A 168 -12.62 3.10 -20.56
N PHE A 169 -11.79 3.91 -19.91
CA PHE A 169 -12.18 5.19 -19.32
C PHE A 169 -11.71 6.40 -20.13
N THR A 170 -11.01 6.22 -21.26
CA THR A 170 -10.45 7.33 -22.06
C THR A 170 -11.51 8.39 -22.40
N TYR A 171 -12.71 7.98 -22.78
CA TYR A 171 -13.81 8.93 -23.07
C TYR A 171 -14.18 9.79 -21.85
N VAL A 172 -14.22 9.19 -20.66
CA VAL A 172 -14.55 9.89 -19.42
C VAL A 172 -13.41 10.83 -19.02
N VAL A 173 -12.16 10.38 -19.17
CA VAL A 173 -10.97 11.20 -18.93
C VAL A 173 -10.99 12.47 -19.79
N VAL A 174 -11.17 12.34 -21.11
CA VAL A 174 -11.26 13.49 -22.03
C VAL A 174 -12.40 14.43 -21.63
N SER A 175 -13.58 13.88 -21.31
CA SER A 175 -14.71 14.71 -20.87
C SER A 175 -14.41 15.48 -19.58
N ILE A 176 -13.67 14.90 -18.64
CA ILE A 176 -13.28 15.57 -17.40
C ILE A 176 -12.23 16.66 -17.68
N GLU A 177 -11.23 16.36 -18.49
CA GLU A 177 -10.17 17.31 -18.90
C GLU A 177 -10.73 18.51 -19.67
N GLU A 178 -11.78 18.33 -20.47
CA GLU A 178 -12.42 19.43 -21.21
C GLU A 178 -13.38 20.28 -20.36
N SER A 179 -14.01 19.68 -19.33
CA SER A 179 -15.11 20.31 -18.60
C SER A 179 -14.75 20.83 -17.21
N GLN A 180 -13.63 20.38 -16.63
CA GLN A 180 -13.24 20.71 -15.27
C GLN A 180 -11.78 21.15 -15.18
N ASP A 181 -11.48 22.00 -14.20
CA ASP A 181 -10.11 22.39 -13.88
C ASP A 181 -9.42 21.30 -13.05
N THR A 182 -8.53 20.55 -13.68
CA THR A 182 -7.77 19.45 -13.05
C THR A 182 -6.80 19.94 -11.98
N GLU A 183 -6.42 21.22 -11.96
CA GLU A 183 -5.53 21.78 -10.94
C GLU A 183 -6.27 22.09 -9.62
N ALA A 184 -7.57 22.42 -9.70
CA ALA A 184 -8.41 22.76 -8.55
C ALA A 184 -9.26 21.58 -8.03
N MET A 185 -9.34 20.49 -8.79
CA MET A 185 -10.18 19.34 -8.47
C MET A 185 -9.67 18.54 -7.27
N SER A 186 -10.58 18.13 -6.39
CA SER A 186 -10.27 17.24 -5.28
C SER A 186 -10.27 15.76 -5.70
N ILE A 187 -9.52 14.92 -4.99
CA ILE A 187 -9.47 13.48 -5.26
C ILE A 187 -10.85 12.83 -5.09
N ASP A 188 -11.63 13.27 -4.10
CA ASP A 188 -12.96 12.74 -3.81
C ASP A 188 -13.99 13.08 -4.91
N GLU A 189 -13.88 14.27 -5.49
CA GLU A 189 -14.70 14.69 -6.63
C GLU A 189 -14.39 13.84 -7.87
N LEU A 190 -13.10 13.64 -8.18
CA LEU A 190 -12.67 12.77 -9.28
C LEU A 190 -13.17 11.34 -9.07
N GLN A 191 -13.00 10.80 -7.86
CA GLN A 191 -13.43 9.44 -7.53
C GLN A 191 -14.94 9.28 -7.72
N SER A 192 -15.73 10.25 -7.24
CA SER A 192 -17.18 10.24 -7.36
C SER A 192 -17.63 10.25 -8.82
N SER A 193 -17.01 11.09 -9.65
CA SER A 193 -17.29 11.16 -11.09
C SER A 193 -17.01 9.83 -11.79
N LEU A 194 -15.81 9.27 -11.56
CA LEU A 194 -15.39 8.02 -12.19
C LEU A 194 -16.24 6.82 -11.76
N VAL A 195 -16.59 6.70 -10.48
CA VAL A 195 -17.44 5.60 -9.96
C VAL A 195 -18.85 5.63 -10.59
N VAL A 196 -19.43 6.82 -10.79
CA VAL A 196 -20.72 6.97 -11.49
C VAL A 196 -20.64 6.44 -12.92
N HIS A 197 -19.53 6.71 -13.61
CA HIS A 197 -19.30 6.18 -14.96
C HIS A 197 -19.06 4.67 -14.97
N GLU A 198 -18.34 4.11 -13.99
CA GLU A 198 -18.17 2.64 -13.86
C GLU A 198 -19.51 1.91 -13.75
N GLN A 199 -20.44 2.45 -12.95
CA GLN A 199 -21.77 1.88 -12.79
C GLN A 199 -22.61 1.93 -14.06
N LYS A 200 -22.49 3.00 -14.85
CA LYS A 200 -23.19 3.14 -16.14
C LYS A 200 -22.60 2.18 -17.19
N PHE A 201 -21.28 2.00 -17.21
CA PHE A 201 -20.60 1.07 -18.11
C PHE A 201 -21.01 -0.38 -17.89
N LYS A 202 -21.12 -0.81 -16.61
CA LYS A 202 -21.59 -2.16 -16.24
C LYS A 202 -23.03 -2.46 -16.69
N ARG A 203 -23.86 -1.43 -16.90
CA ARG A 203 -25.23 -1.61 -17.43
C ARG A 203 -25.21 -1.86 -18.94
N ILE A 204 -24.42 -1.08 -19.69
CA ILE A 204 -24.30 -1.20 -21.15
C ILE A 204 -23.77 -2.59 -21.54
N THR A 205 -22.72 -3.09 -20.89
CA THR A 205 -22.17 -4.42 -21.18
C THR A 205 -23.16 -5.57 -20.88
N ARG A 206 -24.07 -5.40 -19.91
CA ARG A 206 -25.10 -6.40 -19.62
C ARG A 206 -26.23 -6.40 -20.64
N ASP A 207 -26.61 -5.23 -21.13
CA ASP A 207 -27.64 -5.08 -22.16
C ASP A 207 -27.14 -5.61 -23.52
N ASP A 208 -25.87 -5.38 -23.87
CA ASP A 208 -25.25 -5.92 -25.09
C ASP A 208 -25.13 -7.47 -25.07
N GLU A 209 -24.78 -8.08 -23.93
CA GLU A 209 -24.77 -9.55 -23.78
C GLU A 209 -26.17 -10.17 -23.90
N GLN A 210 -27.21 -9.49 -23.41
CA GLN A 210 -28.60 -9.94 -23.55
C GLN A 210 -29.12 -9.81 -25.00
N VAL A 211 -28.68 -8.79 -25.74
CA VAL A 211 -29.04 -8.63 -27.16
C VAL A 211 -28.36 -9.71 -28.01
N LEU A 212 -27.06 -9.97 -27.81
CA LEU A 212 -26.30 -10.98 -28.56
C LEU A 212 -26.81 -12.42 -28.32
N THR A 213 -27.32 -12.73 -27.13
CA THR A 213 -27.93 -14.04 -26.83
C THR A 213 -29.34 -14.21 -27.41
N SER A 214 -30.05 -13.11 -27.68
CA SER A 214 -31.38 -13.16 -28.30
C SER A 214 -31.34 -13.36 -29.82
N GLU A 215 -30.30 -12.88 -30.51
CA GLU A 215 -30.13 -13.07 -31.96
C GLU A 215 -29.53 -14.44 -32.32
N SER A 216 -28.69 -15.01 -31.46
CA SER A 216 -28.05 -16.31 -31.69
C SER A 216 -28.99 -17.51 -31.50
N ASN A 217 -30.22 -17.30 -31.03
CA ASN A 217 -31.21 -18.37 -30.79
C ASN A 217 -32.31 -18.50 -31.86
N ARG A 218 -32.23 -17.75 -32.99
CA ARG A 218 -33.21 -17.85 -34.09
C ARG A 218 -32.83 -18.82 -35.21
N GLY A 219 -31.78 -19.63 -35.04
CA GLY A 219 -31.35 -20.55 -36.10
C GLY A 219 -30.68 -21.81 -35.59
N ARG A 220 -31.47 -22.81 -35.16
CA ARG A 220 -31.21 -24.25 -35.32
C ARG A 220 -32.20 -25.10 -34.51
N GLY A 221 -33.23 -25.61 -35.19
CA GLY A 221 -34.10 -26.69 -34.71
C GLY A 221 -34.27 -27.76 -35.77
N ARG A 222 -33.30 -28.67 -35.88
CA ARG A 222 -33.32 -29.87 -36.75
C ARG A 222 -34.43 -30.83 -36.30
N GLY A 223 -35.10 -31.43 -37.29
CA GLY A 223 -36.21 -32.34 -37.11
C GLY A 223 -35.91 -33.67 -36.39
N LYS A 224 -36.99 -34.35 -36.01
CA LYS A 224 -37.00 -35.77 -35.66
C LYS A 224 -38.40 -36.32 -35.97
N GLY A 225 -38.47 -37.22 -36.95
CA GLY A 225 -39.71 -37.89 -37.35
C GLY A 225 -39.99 -39.20 -36.60
N ARG A 226 -41.10 -39.84 -37.03
CA ARG A 226 -41.74 -41.14 -36.66
C ARG A 226 -42.96 -40.95 -35.72
N GLY A 227 -44.17 -41.41 -36.03
CA GLY A 227 -44.73 -42.13 -37.17
C GLY A 227 -46.15 -42.63 -36.86
N SER A 228 -46.93 -42.85 -37.93
CA SER A 228 -48.06 -43.80 -38.14
C SER A 228 -49.32 -43.80 -37.25
N ASN A 229 -50.45 -43.43 -37.88
CA ASN A 229 -51.71 -44.19 -38.11
C ASN A 229 -52.93 -43.25 -38.01
N GLN A 230 -53.62 -42.96 -39.13
CA GLN A 230 -54.72 -43.73 -39.74
C GLN A 230 -56.09 -43.20 -39.27
N GLY A 231 -56.83 -42.55 -40.18
CA GLY A 231 -58.21 -42.13 -39.91
C GLY A 231 -58.81 -41.31 -41.06
N ARG A 232 -59.61 -41.97 -41.90
CA ARG A 232 -60.40 -41.39 -43.00
C ARG A 232 -61.50 -40.47 -42.47
N GLY A 233 -61.81 -39.38 -43.18
CA GLY A 233 -63.04 -38.62 -42.96
C GLY A 233 -63.25 -37.50 -43.98
N ARG A 234 -64.31 -37.61 -44.79
CA ARG A 234 -64.75 -36.69 -45.85
C ARG A 234 -65.52 -35.49 -45.29
N GLY A 235 -65.54 -34.36 -46.01
CA GLY A 235 -66.52 -33.27 -45.89
C GLY A 235 -65.87 -31.88 -46.00
N SER A 236 -65.86 -31.25 -47.17
CA SER A 236 -66.91 -30.33 -47.67
C SER A 236 -67.02 -29.03 -46.85
N GLY A 237 -66.66 -27.89 -47.46
CA GLY A 237 -66.83 -26.57 -46.82
C GLY A 237 -66.11 -25.44 -47.53
N ARG A 238 -66.64 -25.06 -48.69
CA ARG A 238 -66.22 -23.93 -49.53
C ARG A 238 -66.65 -22.62 -48.85
N GLN A 239 -65.74 -21.66 -48.61
CA GLN A 239 -66.11 -20.23 -48.58
C GLN A 239 -64.91 -19.29 -48.78
N SER A 240 -65.20 -18.24 -49.54
CA SER A 240 -64.31 -17.32 -50.24
C SER A 240 -63.82 -16.19 -49.32
N PHE A 241 -62.52 -15.91 -49.31
CA PHE A 241 -61.98 -14.66 -48.75
C PHE A 241 -61.69 -13.69 -49.90
N SER A 242 -62.38 -12.55 -49.90
CA SER A 242 -62.21 -11.49 -50.89
C SER A 242 -60.93 -10.70 -50.64
N LYS A 243 -60.22 -10.39 -51.74
CA LYS A 243 -59.14 -9.39 -51.81
C LYS A 243 -59.78 -8.01 -51.95
N ALA A 244 -59.80 -7.23 -50.89
CA ALA A 244 -59.94 -5.78 -50.97
C ALA A 244 -59.29 -5.16 -49.74
N ASN A 245 -58.46 -4.14 -49.97
CA ASN A 245 -57.78 -3.28 -49.00
C ASN A 245 -56.37 -3.73 -48.60
N VAL A 246 -55.49 -3.77 -49.59
CA VAL A 246 -54.07 -3.42 -49.41
C VAL A 246 -53.88 -2.08 -50.10
N GLU A 247 -53.78 -1.00 -49.32
CA GLU A 247 -53.22 0.27 -49.80
C GLU A 247 -52.01 0.63 -48.92
N CYS A 248 -50.87 0.66 -49.59
CA CYS A 248 -49.61 1.21 -49.09
C CYS A 248 -49.61 2.71 -49.40
N PHE A 249 -49.17 3.54 -48.45
CA PHE A 249 -48.59 4.84 -48.79
C PHE A 249 -47.26 5.03 -48.08
N LYS A 250 -46.20 5.05 -48.89
CA LYS A 250 -44.93 5.71 -48.63
C LYS A 250 -44.79 6.78 -49.70
N THR A 251 -44.68 8.04 -49.27
CA THR A 251 -43.65 9.03 -49.64
C THR A 251 -43.82 10.22 -48.72
#